data_AF-A0A7W1PQK9-F1
#
_entry.id   AF-A0A7W1PQK9-F1
#
_cell.length_a   1.000
_cell.length_b   1.000
_cell.length_c   1.000
_cell.angle_alpha   90.00
_cell.angle_beta   90.00
_cell.angle_gamma   90.00
#
_symmetry.space_group_name_H-M   'P 1'
#
loop_
_entity.id
_entity.type
_entity.pdbx_description
1 polymer ?
#
loop_
_entity_poly.entity_id
_entity_poly.type
_entity_poly.pdbx_seq_one_letter_code
_entity_poly.pdbx_strand_id
1 'polypeptide(L)'
;PCPHQSACCAYGVTLSDDEAAAITAVHGAAVVYRTRWGEWRTRRRGGRCVFLKDNVCGIHSEPYYPAVCRGFPWTDAETGGPYEYDRTICPEFVLRPELVSIHRSA
;
A
#
# COMPACT_ATOMS: atom_id res chain seq x y z
N PRO A 1 0.21 14.59 0.85
CA PRO A 1 -0.42 14.10 -0.41
C PRO A 1 0.45 13.00 -1.03
N CYS A 2 -0.17 11.90 -1.49
CA CYS A 2 0.56 10.81 -2.11
C CYS A 2 1.13 11.26 -3.48
N PRO A 3 2.45 11.16 -3.73
CA PRO A 3 3.03 11.53 -5.02
C PRO A 3 2.53 10.63 -6.17
N HIS A 4 2.07 9.43 -5.84
CA HIS A 4 1.55 8.43 -6.77
C HIS A 4 0.03 8.55 -7.01
N GLN A 5 -0.57 9.71 -6.72
CA GLN A 5 -2.02 9.97 -6.79
C GLN A 5 -2.89 8.89 -6.11
N SER A 6 -2.34 8.27 -5.06
CA SER A 6 -2.96 7.16 -4.34
C SER A 6 -3.43 6.02 -5.24
N ALA A 7 -2.69 5.75 -6.33
CA ALA A 7 -2.98 4.66 -7.27
C ALA A 7 -3.02 3.30 -6.55
N CYS A 8 -2.04 3.03 -5.67
CA CYS A 8 -1.99 1.81 -4.86
C CYS A 8 -3.21 1.65 -3.93
N CYS A 9 -3.80 2.76 -3.47
CA CYS A 9 -4.96 2.71 -2.60
C CYS A 9 -6.21 2.17 -3.30
N ALA A 10 -6.25 2.06 -4.63
CA ALA A 10 -7.36 1.41 -5.33
C ALA A 10 -7.46 -0.11 -5.04
N TYR A 11 -6.35 -0.74 -4.65
CA TYR A 11 -6.26 -2.20 -4.51
C TYR A 11 -6.30 -2.67 -3.05
N GLY A 12 -6.10 -1.75 -2.10
CA GLY A 12 -5.75 -2.13 -0.74
C GLY A 12 -4.43 -2.90 -0.71
N VAL A 13 -4.08 -3.45 0.44
CA VAL A 13 -2.84 -4.25 0.57
C VAL A 13 -3.08 -5.49 1.42
N THR A 14 -2.24 -6.50 1.18
CA THR A 14 -2.07 -7.63 2.09
C THR A 14 -1.41 -7.15 3.38
N LEU A 15 -1.74 -7.81 4.49
CA LEU A 15 -1.24 -7.52 5.83
C LEU A 15 -0.65 -8.78 6.44
N SER A 16 0.35 -8.63 7.29
CA SER A 16 0.73 -9.67 8.24
C SER A 16 -0.34 -9.84 9.33
N ASP A 17 -0.28 -10.94 10.09
CA ASP A 17 -1.17 -11.13 11.25
C ASP A 17 -0.98 -10.00 12.28
N ASP A 18 0.26 -9.57 12.54
CA ASP A 18 0.57 -8.49 13.48
C ASP A 18 0.01 -7.13 13.00
N GLU A 19 0.16 -6.82 11.72
CA GLU A 19 -0.40 -5.61 11.13
C GLU A 19 -1.94 -5.61 11.21
N ALA A 20 -2.57 -6.74 10.88
CA ALA A 20 -4.02 -6.88 10.95
C ALA A 20 -4.54 -6.75 12.37
N ALA A 21 -3.84 -7.33 13.36
CA ALA A 21 -4.16 -7.22 14.77
C ALA A 21 -4.03 -5.78 15.27
N ALA A 22 -2.92 -5.11 14.96
CA ALA A 22 -2.68 -3.72 15.36
C ALA A 22 -3.72 -2.76 14.74
N ILE A 23 -4.00 -2.90 13.45
CA ILE A 23 -5.02 -2.10 12.77
C ILE A 23 -6.40 -2.35 13.39
N THR A 24 -6.75 -3.61 13.65
CA THR A 24 -8.03 -3.97 14.28
C THR A 24 -8.17 -3.37 15.67
N ALA A 25 -7.11 -3.38 16.47
CA ALA A 25 -7.11 -2.83 17.82
C ALA A 25 -7.38 -1.31 17.84
N VAL A 26 -6.83 -0.56 16.87
CA VAL A 26 -6.94 0.90 16.83
C VAL A 26 -8.19 1.37 16.06
N HIS A 27 -8.53 0.73 14.95
CA HIS A 27 -9.56 1.21 14.01
C HIS A 27 -10.82 0.32 13.95
N GLY A 28 -10.82 -0.80 14.67
CA GLY A 28 -11.89 -1.78 14.70
C GLY A 28 -11.81 -2.82 13.57
N ALA A 29 -12.47 -3.96 13.74
CA ALA A 29 -12.39 -5.08 12.78
C ALA A 29 -12.99 -4.77 11.41
N ALA A 30 -13.79 -3.72 11.27
CA ALA A 30 -14.48 -3.39 10.02
C ALA A 30 -13.54 -2.92 8.90
N VAL A 31 -12.32 -2.46 9.24
CA VAL A 31 -11.35 -1.89 8.29
C VAL A 31 -10.38 -2.90 7.69
N VAL A 32 -10.41 -4.15 8.15
CA VAL A 32 -9.64 -5.27 7.58
C VAL A 32 -10.55 -6.46 7.33
N TYR A 33 -10.11 -7.42 6.55
CA TYR A 33 -10.82 -8.68 6.36
C TYR A 33 -9.85 -9.80 6.00
N ARG A 34 -10.25 -11.04 6.29
CA ARG A 34 -9.52 -12.24 5.88
C ARG A 34 -10.10 -12.77 4.57
N THR A 35 -9.26 -13.07 3.58
CA THR A 35 -9.67 -13.70 2.33
C THR A 35 -10.08 -15.15 2.59
N ARG A 36 -10.75 -15.79 1.62
CA ARG A 36 -11.05 -17.23 1.68
C ARG A 36 -9.80 -18.11 1.74
N TRP A 37 -8.64 -17.57 1.38
CA TRP A 37 -7.35 -18.25 1.37
C TRP A 37 -6.55 -17.99 2.65
N GLY A 38 -7.11 -17.25 3.61
CA GLY A 38 -6.50 -17.01 4.92
C GLY A 38 -5.60 -15.78 5.00
N GLU A 39 -5.49 -14.98 3.95
CA GLU A 39 -4.66 -13.75 3.95
C GLU A 39 -5.43 -12.58 4.55
N TRP A 40 -4.77 -11.76 5.35
CA TRP A 40 -5.34 -10.49 5.81
C TRP A 40 -5.18 -9.39 4.77
N ARG A 41 -6.21 -8.56 4.62
CA ARG A 41 -6.19 -7.41 3.71
C ARG A 41 -6.87 -6.19 4.32
N THR A 42 -6.38 -5.00 3.97
CA THR A 42 -7.12 -3.75 4.22
C THR A 42 -8.42 -3.76 3.43
N ARG A 43 -9.50 -3.29 4.03
CA ARG A 43 -10.79 -3.20 3.35
C ARG A 43 -10.80 -2.05 2.34
N ARG A 44 -11.67 -2.18 1.34
CA ARG A 44 -11.96 -1.14 0.36
C ARG A 44 -13.41 -0.69 0.44
N ARG A 45 -13.64 0.61 0.26
CA ARG A 45 -14.97 1.24 0.18
C ARG A 45 -14.95 2.27 -0.94
N GLY A 46 -15.97 2.28 -1.80
CA GLY A 46 -16.00 3.19 -2.96
C GLY A 46 -14.82 3.00 -3.92
N GLY A 47 -14.32 1.77 -4.06
CA GLY A 47 -13.19 1.46 -4.95
C GLY A 47 -11.81 1.88 -4.42
N ARG A 48 -11.70 2.40 -3.20
CA ARG A 48 -10.42 2.79 -2.58
C ARG A 48 -10.26 2.19 -1.19
N CYS A 49 -9.02 2.12 -0.70
CA CYS A 49 -8.66 1.70 0.64
C CYS A 49 -9.35 2.62 1.67
N VAL A 50 -9.90 2.02 2.73
CA VAL A 50 -10.63 2.75 3.78
C VAL A 50 -9.78 3.79 4.53
N PHE A 51 -8.47 3.69 4.46
CA PHE A 51 -7.54 4.65 5.05
C PHE A 51 -7.18 5.84 4.15
N LEU A 52 -7.60 5.83 2.87
CA LEU A 52 -7.38 6.96 1.98
C LEU A 52 -8.43 8.05 2.23
N LYS A 53 -7.96 9.26 2.57
CA LYS A 53 -8.78 10.47 2.72
C LYS A 53 -8.08 11.63 2.02
N ASP A 54 -8.77 12.33 1.12
CA ASP A 54 -8.26 13.53 0.43
C ASP A 54 -6.85 13.35 -0.19
N ASN A 55 -6.62 12.21 -0.85
CA ASN A 55 -5.32 11.83 -1.45
C ASN A 55 -4.16 11.73 -0.42
N VAL A 56 -4.49 11.43 0.85
CA VAL A 56 -3.56 11.22 1.96
C VAL A 56 -3.93 9.92 2.67
N CYS A 57 -2.92 9.12 3.04
CA CYS A 57 -3.14 7.92 3.84
C CYS A 57 -3.19 8.28 5.33
N GLY A 58 -4.31 7.98 5.98
CA GLY A 58 -4.54 8.31 7.38
C GLY A 58 -3.71 7.53 8.39
N ILE A 59 -3.02 6.46 7.97
CA ILE A 59 -2.15 5.64 8.82
C ILE A 59 -0.69 5.65 8.37
N HIS A 60 -0.29 6.58 7.49
CA HIS A 60 1.05 6.62 6.92
C HIS A 60 2.16 6.75 7.97
N SER A 61 1.92 7.52 9.03
CA SER A 61 2.91 7.78 10.09
C SER A 61 2.81 6.80 11.26
N GLU A 62 1.94 5.81 11.17
CA GLU A 62 1.67 4.87 12.25
C GLU A 62 2.68 3.73 12.25
N PRO A 63 3.06 3.18 13.41
CA PRO A 63 4.04 2.08 13.48
C PRO A 63 3.54 0.81 12.79
N TYR A 64 2.22 0.64 12.68
CA TYR A 64 1.55 -0.45 11.96
C TYR A 64 1.23 -0.10 10.50
N TYR A 65 1.82 0.97 9.94
CA TYR A 65 1.68 1.25 8.52
C TYR A 65 2.19 0.06 7.69
N PRO A 66 1.40 -0.53 6.77
CA PRO A 66 1.74 -1.82 6.19
C PRO A 66 3.09 -1.83 5.45
N ALA A 67 3.88 -2.89 5.63
CA ALA A 67 5.18 -3.07 4.99
C ALA A 67 5.09 -2.95 3.47
N VAL A 68 4.06 -3.57 2.86
CA VAL A 68 3.74 -3.46 1.43
C VAL A 68 3.64 -1.99 0.99
N CYS A 69 3.03 -1.14 1.80
CA CYS A 69 2.87 0.27 1.46
C CYS A 69 4.16 1.09 1.61
N ARG A 70 5.09 0.70 2.49
CA ARG A 70 6.36 1.42 2.73
C ARG A 70 7.32 1.29 1.55
N GLY A 71 7.35 0.11 0.93
CA GLY A 71 8.23 -0.20 -0.19
C GLY A 71 7.66 0.18 -1.55
N PHE A 72 6.33 0.22 -1.69
CA PHE A 72 5.68 0.39 -2.98
C PHE A 72 5.98 1.74 -3.64
N PRO A 73 6.18 1.80 -4.97
CA PRO A 73 6.16 0.70 -5.97
C PRO A 73 7.56 0.12 -6.25
N TRP A 74 8.50 0.29 -5.33
CA TRP A 74 9.91 0.00 -5.57
C TRP A 74 10.35 -1.34 -5.00
N THR A 75 9.95 -1.61 -3.77
CA THR A 75 10.35 -2.77 -2.99
C THR A 75 9.15 -3.66 -2.78
N ASP A 76 9.32 -4.93 -3.10
CA ASP A 76 8.40 -5.99 -2.72
C ASP A 76 8.59 -6.31 -1.23
N ALA A 77 7.51 -6.27 -0.46
CA ALA A 77 7.60 -6.43 0.99
C ALA A 77 7.82 -7.88 1.46
N GLU A 78 7.56 -8.87 0.61
CA GLU A 78 7.77 -10.28 0.93
C GLU A 78 9.22 -10.69 0.71
N THR A 79 9.80 -10.27 -0.41
CA THR A 79 11.16 -10.63 -0.82
C THR A 79 12.21 -9.60 -0.39
N GLY A 80 11.82 -8.36 -0.11
CA GLY A 80 12.72 -7.23 0.09
C GLY A 80 13.45 -6.79 -1.18
N GLY A 81 13.17 -7.44 -2.32
CA GLY A 81 13.76 -7.15 -3.62
C GLY A 81 12.95 -6.11 -4.41
N PRO A 82 13.34 -5.87 -5.68
CA PRO A 82 12.59 -4.99 -6.56
C PRO A 82 11.15 -5.48 -6.75
N TYR A 83 10.19 -4.56 -6.77
CA TYR A 83 8.81 -4.85 -7.13
C TYR A 83 8.75 -5.38 -8.58
N GLU A 84 8.35 -6.63 -8.73
CA GLU A 84 8.43 -7.36 -10.01
C GLU A 84 7.21 -7.15 -10.93
N TYR A 85 6.13 -6.60 -10.39
CA TYR A 85 4.89 -6.39 -11.16
C TYR A 85 4.89 -5.04 -11.89
N ASP A 86 3.81 -4.81 -12.64
CA ASP A 86 3.66 -3.61 -13.46
C ASP A 86 3.68 -2.33 -12.62
N ARG A 87 4.81 -1.62 -12.71
CA ARG A 87 5.02 -0.32 -12.05
C ARG A 87 4.25 0.81 -12.74
N THR A 88 3.82 0.66 -14.00
CA THR A 88 3.05 1.70 -14.70
C THR A 88 1.65 1.92 -14.11
N ILE A 89 1.23 1.05 -13.18
CA ILE A 89 0.09 1.27 -12.29
C ILE A 89 0.16 2.61 -11.55
N CYS A 90 1.38 3.14 -11.40
CA CYS A 90 1.71 4.46 -10.92
C CYS A 90 1.83 5.45 -12.10
N PRO A 91 0.83 6.33 -12.34
CA PRO A 91 0.76 7.18 -13.54
C PRO A 91 1.98 8.09 -13.73
N GLU A 92 2.61 8.50 -12.65
CA GLU A 92 3.79 9.36 -12.66
C GLU A 92 5.01 8.71 -13.30
N PHE A 93 5.12 7.37 -13.40
CA PHE A 93 6.22 6.77 -14.16
C PHE A 93 6.05 6.87 -15.66
N VAL A 94 4.80 7.01 -16.13
CA VAL A 94 4.51 7.33 -17.54
C VAL A 94 4.78 8.81 -17.80
N LEU A 95 4.41 9.68 -16.86
CA LEU A 95 4.55 11.13 -17.01
C LEU A 95 5.98 11.64 -16.73
N ARG A 96 6.74 10.93 -15.90
CA ARG A 96 8.04 11.33 -15.35
C ARG A 96 9.02 10.14 -15.29
N PRO A 97 9.52 9.68 -16.45
CA PRO A 97 10.38 8.50 -16.52
C PRO A 97 11.70 8.64 -15.73
N GLU A 98 12.14 9.87 -15.42
CA GLU A 98 13.32 10.13 -14.60
C GLU A 98 13.20 9.61 -13.15
N LEU A 99 11.98 9.44 -12.63
CA LEU A 99 11.76 8.88 -11.30
C LEU A 99 12.19 7.40 -11.22
N VAL A 100 12.14 6.68 -12.34
CA VAL A 100 12.62 5.29 -12.43
C VAL A 100 14.15 5.23 -12.40
N SER A 101 14.84 6.22 -12.98
CA SER A 101 16.30 6.26 -12.99
C SER A 101 16.92 6.52 -11.63
N ILE A 102 16.30 7.36 -10.80
CA ILE A 102 16.82 7.71 -9.46
C ILE A 102 16.92 6.47 -8.56
N HIS A 103 15.94 5.56 -8.64
CA HIS A 103 15.95 4.33 -7.82
C HIS A 103 16.99 3.29 -8.30
N ARG A 104 17.46 3.35 -9.55
CA ARG A 104 18.47 2.43 -10.09
C ARG A 104 19.92 2.84 -9.77
N SER A 105 20.12 4.08 -9.29
CA SER A 105 21.44 4.65 -9.02
C SER A 105 21.77 4.75 -7.52
N ALA A 106 20.88 4.24 -6.66
CA ALA A 106 21.05 4.15 -5.21
C ALA A 106 21.43 2.74 -4.78
#